data_AF-A0A508AVZ1-F1
#
_entry.id   AF-A0A508AVZ1-F1
#
_cell.length_a   1.000
_cell.length_b   1.000
_cell.length_c   1.000
_cell.angle_alpha   90.00
_cell.angle_beta   90.00
_cell.angle_gamma   90.00
#
_symmetry.space_group_name_H-M   'P 1'
#
loop_
_entity.id
_entity.type
_entity.pdbx_description
1 polymer ?
#
loop_
_entity_poly.entity_id
_entity_poly.type
_entity_poly.pdbx_seq_one_letter_code
_entity_poly.pdbx_strand_id
1 'polypeptide(L)'
;MHPVQDDLDTLHDAAYDAMARGELAEASRLFARLLLHKPENQYYHYMLGLAHKYLRDWPASLQHNLRAIALASKPGDAELWNAAIAATALADWPRARRLWQDCGIQVPEGEGPIDADYGVAVVRLNPWSGGETVFMRRIDPVRARLLNVPLPESGHRFGDVVLHDGAVTGHRHDGQREVPVFNELQRIERSEFQTFVGFVDCGSRDDLLALQQASAPGVAYLEDWTHSVRHYCIRCSYGTPHRHENDGHAGDWRTQRNLGIAAHDRESVEKLLQAWVDGGRGRRIDAIETRECDIPAAEDGQAWWNAEPPER
;
A
#
# COMPACT_ATOMS: atom_id res chain seq x y z
N MET A 1 -25.18 -32.48 -27.60
CA MET A 1 -24.76 -31.75 -26.39
C MET A 1 -25.54 -32.28 -25.22
N HIS A 2 -24.86 -32.63 -24.13
CA HIS A 2 -25.49 -33.14 -22.91
C HIS A 2 -25.87 -31.94 -22.02
N PRO A 3 -27.11 -31.83 -21.52
CA PRO A 3 -27.60 -30.65 -20.80
C PRO A 3 -26.79 -30.30 -19.53
N VAL A 4 -26.11 -31.28 -18.92
CA VAL A 4 -25.22 -31.06 -17.76
C VAL A 4 -23.91 -30.37 -18.17
N GLN A 5 -23.42 -30.61 -19.38
CA GLN A 5 -22.20 -29.98 -19.88
C GLN A 5 -22.45 -28.51 -20.23
N ASP A 6 -23.59 -28.21 -20.86
CA ASP A 6 -23.99 -26.85 -21.21
C ASP A 6 -24.21 -25.97 -19.95
N ASP A 7 -24.68 -26.56 -18.84
CA ASP A 7 -24.82 -25.88 -17.53
C ASP A 7 -23.45 -25.59 -16.87
N LEU A 8 -22.48 -26.51 -17.01
CA LEU A 8 -21.12 -26.31 -16.48
C LEU A 8 -20.34 -25.25 -17.26
N ASP A 9 -20.52 -25.17 -18.57
CA ASP A 9 -19.88 -24.14 -19.40
C ASP A 9 -20.47 -22.76 -19.08
N THR A 10 -21.78 -22.66 -18.88
CA THR A 10 -22.44 -21.43 -18.41
C THR A 10 -21.92 -21.00 -17.02
N LEU A 11 -21.75 -21.96 -16.09
CA LEU A 11 -21.21 -21.69 -14.76
C LEU A 11 -19.75 -21.24 -14.81
N HIS A 12 -18.97 -21.80 -15.74
CA HIS A 12 -17.58 -21.40 -16.00
C HIS A 12 -17.50 -19.94 -16.43
N ASP A 13 -18.25 -19.57 -17.48
CA ASP A 13 -18.25 -18.21 -18.01
C ASP A 13 -18.66 -17.21 -16.92
N ALA A 14 -19.72 -17.50 -16.16
CA ALA A 14 -20.17 -16.66 -15.06
C ALA A 14 -19.10 -16.46 -13.97
N ALA A 15 -18.32 -17.49 -13.65
CA ALA A 15 -17.27 -17.40 -12.63
C ALA A 15 -16.13 -16.47 -13.06
N TYR A 16 -15.70 -16.57 -14.32
CA TYR A 16 -14.66 -15.70 -14.86
C TYR A 16 -15.15 -14.27 -15.06
N ASP A 17 -16.39 -14.09 -15.48
CA ASP A 17 -17.03 -12.79 -15.62
C ASP A 17 -17.15 -12.06 -14.26
N ALA A 18 -17.56 -12.76 -13.21
CA ALA A 18 -17.60 -12.21 -11.85
C ALA A 18 -16.20 -11.78 -11.39
N MET A 19 -15.18 -12.61 -11.64
CA MET A 19 -13.79 -12.27 -11.32
C MET A 19 -13.32 -11.03 -12.09
N ALA A 20 -13.64 -10.92 -13.38
CA ALA A 20 -13.23 -9.80 -14.24
C ALA A 20 -13.87 -8.48 -13.78
N ARG A 21 -15.11 -8.51 -13.29
CA ARG A 21 -15.79 -7.36 -12.69
C ARG A 21 -15.33 -7.06 -11.27
N GLY A 22 -14.54 -7.96 -10.67
CA GLY A 22 -14.11 -7.87 -9.28
C GLY A 22 -15.21 -8.15 -8.26
N GLU A 23 -16.25 -8.87 -8.65
CA GLU A 23 -17.30 -9.43 -7.77
C GLU A 23 -16.74 -10.69 -7.08
N LEU A 24 -15.78 -10.50 -6.19
CA LEU A 24 -14.97 -11.54 -5.57
C LEU A 24 -15.79 -12.53 -4.77
N ALA A 25 -16.83 -12.07 -4.07
CA ALA A 25 -17.70 -12.95 -3.28
C ALA A 25 -18.47 -13.92 -4.19
N GLU A 26 -18.99 -13.42 -5.30
CA GLU A 26 -19.68 -14.23 -6.29
C GLU A 26 -18.72 -15.14 -7.05
N ALA A 27 -17.56 -14.63 -7.47
CA ALA A 27 -16.51 -15.41 -8.12
C ALA A 27 -16.08 -16.60 -7.25
N SER A 28 -15.82 -16.36 -5.94
CA SER A 28 -15.47 -17.42 -4.99
C SER A 28 -16.54 -18.51 -4.93
N ARG A 29 -17.82 -18.11 -4.79
CA ARG A 29 -18.95 -19.06 -4.74
C ARG A 29 -19.07 -19.88 -6.03
N LEU A 30 -18.91 -19.25 -7.20
CA LEU A 30 -19.03 -19.92 -8.49
C LEU A 30 -17.86 -20.89 -8.74
N PHE A 31 -16.61 -20.51 -8.44
CA PHE A 31 -15.47 -21.42 -8.52
C PHE A 31 -15.55 -22.58 -7.54
N ALA A 32 -16.05 -22.34 -6.31
CA ALA A 32 -16.31 -23.42 -5.36
C ALA A 32 -17.33 -24.43 -5.91
N ARG A 33 -18.41 -23.96 -6.56
CA ARG A 33 -19.39 -24.84 -7.23
C ARG A 33 -18.75 -25.63 -8.37
N LEU A 34 -17.92 -25.00 -9.20
CA LEU A 34 -17.21 -25.70 -10.28
C LEU A 34 -16.31 -26.83 -9.73
N LEU A 35 -15.66 -26.62 -8.59
CA LEU A 35 -14.83 -27.63 -7.92
C LEU A 35 -15.64 -28.81 -7.33
N LEU A 36 -16.93 -28.64 -7.02
CA LEU A 36 -17.79 -29.78 -6.66
C LEU A 36 -17.93 -30.78 -7.81
N HIS A 37 -17.89 -30.30 -9.06
CA HIS A 37 -18.00 -31.13 -10.26
C HIS A 37 -16.64 -31.54 -10.83
N LYS A 38 -15.62 -30.69 -10.71
CA LYS A 38 -14.26 -30.93 -11.21
C LYS A 38 -13.21 -30.69 -10.10
N PRO A 39 -13.15 -31.56 -9.06
CA PRO A 39 -12.33 -31.35 -7.86
C PRO A 39 -10.81 -31.41 -8.08
N GLU A 40 -10.38 -31.87 -9.26
CA GLU A 40 -8.96 -31.95 -9.65
C GLU A 40 -8.59 -30.91 -10.71
N ASN A 41 -9.46 -29.94 -10.98
CA ASN A 41 -9.16 -28.87 -11.92
C ASN A 41 -8.22 -27.84 -11.27
N GLN A 42 -6.94 -27.87 -11.64
CA GLN A 42 -5.92 -26.94 -11.15
C GLN A 42 -6.28 -25.46 -11.37
N TYR A 43 -6.92 -25.12 -12.50
CA TYR A 43 -7.23 -23.73 -12.85
C TYR A 43 -8.34 -23.16 -11.96
N TYR A 44 -9.33 -23.99 -11.61
CA TYR A 44 -10.38 -23.55 -10.68
C TYR A 44 -9.86 -23.41 -9.26
N HIS A 45 -8.92 -24.25 -8.83
CA HIS A 45 -8.19 -24.04 -7.59
C HIS A 45 -7.38 -22.73 -7.62
N TYR A 46 -6.62 -22.47 -8.69
CA TYR A 46 -5.89 -21.21 -8.83
C TYR A 46 -6.82 -19.98 -8.77
N MET A 47 -7.88 -19.96 -9.57
CA MET A 47 -8.81 -18.82 -9.62
C MET A 47 -9.53 -18.59 -8.30
N LEU A 48 -9.93 -19.66 -7.60
CA LEU A 48 -10.50 -19.54 -6.26
C LEU A 48 -9.47 -18.99 -5.25
N GLY A 49 -8.23 -19.49 -5.29
CA GLY A 49 -7.14 -18.99 -4.47
C GLY A 49 -6.82 -17.52 -4.73
N LEU A 50 -6.92 -17.07 -5.98
CA LEU A 50 -6.77 -15.68 -6.40
C LEU A 50 -7.92 -14.81 -5.91
N ALA A 51 -9.17 -15.27 -5.99
CA ALA A 51 -10.31 -14.55 -5.42
C ALA A 51 -10.14 -14.37 -3.89
N HIS A 52 -9.74 -15.42 -3.18
CA HIS A 52 -9.48 -15.34 -1.74
C HIS A 52 -8.28 -14.45 -1.38
N LYS A 53 -7.25 -14.36 -2.24
CA LYS A 53 -6.14 -13.40 -2.07
C LYS A 53 -6.67 -11.97 -2.01
N TYR A 54 -7.51 -11.57 -2.98
CA TYR A 54 -8.05 -10.21 -3.01
C TYR A 54 -9.13 -9.95 -1.96
N LEU A 55 -9.82 -11.00 -1.50
CA LEU A 55 -10.65 -10.94 -0.28
C LEU A 55 -9.81 -10.88 1.02
N ARG A 56 -8.49 -11.11 0.93
CA ARG A 56 -7.55 -11.20 2.05
C ARG A 56 -7.87 -12.36 3.01
N ASP A 57 -8.51 -13.40 2.48
CA ASP A 57 -8.68 -14.69 3.14
C ASP A 57 -7.45 -15.56 2.86
N TRP A 58 -6.38 -15.26 3.59
CA TRP A 58 -5.07 -15.90 3.40
C TRP A 58 -5.08 -17.42 3.60
N PRO A 59 -5.80 -18.00 4.60
CA PRO A 59 -5.90 -19.45 4.72
C PRO A 59 -6.48 -20.12 3.48
N ALA A 60 -7.62 -19.62 2.97
CA ALA A 60 -8.25 -20.19 1.77
C ALA A 60 -7.38 -19.94 0.53
N SER A 61 -6.80 -18.75 0.40
CA SER A 61 -5.87 -18.43 -0.67
C SER A 61 -4.68 -19.39 -0.72
N LEU A 62 -4.04 -19.64 0.43
CA LEU A 62 -2.92 -20.58 0.54
C LEU A 62 -3.35 -22.01 0.19
N GLN A 63 -4.46 -22.50 0.76
CA GLN A 63 -4.96 -23.84 0.53
C GLN A 63 -5.20 -24.11 -0.96
N HIS A 64 -5.89 -23.19 -1.63
CA HIS A 64 -6.28 -23.36 -3.02
C HIS A 64 -5.09 -23.23 -3.98
N ASN A 65 -4.15 -22.29 -3.74
CA ASN A 65 -2.93 -22.20 -4.55
C ASN A 65 -2.02 -23.43 -4.35
N LEU A 66 -1.85 -23.95 -3.14
CA LEU A 66 -1.11 -25.20 -2.90
C LEU A 66 -1.76 -26.39 -3.60
N ARG A 67 -3.09 -26.46 -3.64
CA ARG A 67 -3.80 -27.51 -4.37
C ARG A 67 -3.62 -27.38 -5.88
N ALA A 68 -3.64 -26.17 -6.42
CA ALA A 68 -3.33 -25.91 -7.83
C ALA A 68 -1.91 -26.37 -8.19
N ILE A 69 -0.91 -26.01 -7.37
CA ILE A 69 0.50 -26.44 -7.51
C ILE A 69 0.60 -27.98 -7.51
N ALA A 70 -0.09 -28.65 -6.58
CA ALA A 70 -0.02 -30.11 -6.46
C ALA A 70 -0.70 -30.86 -7.61
N LEU A 71 -1.68 -30.25 -8.27
CA LEU A 71 -2.39 -30.82 -9.43
C LEU A 71 -1.67 -30.55 -10.75
N ALA A 72 -0.80 -29.53 -10.79
CA ALA A 72 -0.06 -29.15 -11.97
C ALA A 72 1.06 -30.15 -12.28
N SER A 73 1.18 -30.56 -13.55
CA SER A 73 2.36 -31.30 -14.02
C SER A 73 3.64 -30.46 -13.97
N LYS A 74 3.47 -29.14 -14.18
CA LYS A 74 4.47 -28.11 -13.93
C LYS A 74 3.73 -26.87 -13.38
N PRO A 75 3.94 -26.50 -12.12
CA PRO A 75 3.33 -25.29 -11.55
C PRO A 75 3.75 -24.04 -12.33
N GLY A 76 2.82 -23.11 -12.53
CA GLY A 76 3.13 -21.78 -13.03
C GLY A 76 3.69 -20.89 -11.93
N ASP A 77 4.28 -19.76 -12.35
CA ASP A 77 4.82 -18.78 -11.42
C ASP A 77 3.69 -18.14 -10.59
N ALA A 78 2.50 -17.95 -11.17
CA ALA A 78 1.39 -17.25 -10.52
C ALA A 78 0.88 -17.99 -9.27
N GLU A 79 0.71 -19.31 -9.34
CA GLU A 79 0.26 -20.13 -8.23
C GLU A 79 1.30 -20.12 -7.08
N LEU A 80 2.59 -20.25 -7.43
CA LEU A 80 3.69 -20.23 -6.47
C LEU A 80 3.78 -18.86 -5.76
N TRP A 81 3.74 -17.77 -6.52
CA TRP A 81 3.77 -16.41 -5.96
C TRP A 81 2.58 -16.14 -5.03
N ASN A 82 1.36 -16.51 -5.44
CA ASN A 82 0.18 -16.29 -4.60
C ASN A 82 0.21 -17.16 -3.33
N ALA A 83 0.67 -18.41 -3.41
CA ALA A 83 0.89 -19.24 -2.22
C ALA A 83 1.95 -18.63 -1.29
N ALA A 84 3.04 -18.10 -1.84
CA ALA A 84 4.12 -17.49 -1.06
C ALA A 84 3.68 -16.20 -0.35
N ILE A 85 2.89 -15.35 -1.04
CA ILE A 85 2.23 -14.17 -0.44
C ILE A 85 1.33 -14.60 0.72
N ALA A 86 0.45 -15.59 0.50
CA ALA A 86 -0.48 -16.03 1.53
C ALA A 86 0.23 -16.65 2.74
N ALA A 87 1.29 -17.45 2.53
CA ALA A 87 2.11 -17.98 3.61
C ALA A 87 2.83 -16.87 4.40
N THR A 88 3.30 -15.83 3.70
CA THR A 88 3.93 -14.64 4.32
C THR A 88 2.92 -13.86 5.16
N ALA A 89 1.70 -13.63 4.65
CA ALA A 89 0.62 -12.96 5.37
C ALA A 89 0.18 -13.73 6.64
N LEU A 90 0.26 -15.05 6.61
CA LEU A 90 -0.04 -15.94 7.74
C LEU A 90 1.13 -16.10 8.73
N ALA A 91 2.28 -15.46 8.47
CA ALA A 91 3.51 -15.65 9.24
C ALA A 91 3.98 -17.13 9.34
N ASP A 92 3.65 -17.96 8.34
CA ASP A 92 4.18 -19.33 8.22
C ASP A 92 5.56 -19.27 7.55
N TRP A 93 6.57 -18.83 8.31
CA TRP A 93 7.90 -18.56 7.80
C TRP A 93 8.60 -19.77 7.17
N PRO A 94 8.53 -20.99 7.73
CA PRO A 94 9.11 -22.16 7.08
C PRO A 94 8.49 -22.43 5.70
N ARG A 95 7.16 -22.32 5.57
CA ARG A 95 6.49 -22.49 4.28
C ARG A 95 6.76 -21.34 3.33
N ALA A 96 6.74 -20.10 3.82
CA ALA A 96 7.02 -18.91 3.02
C ALA A 96 8.43 -18.99 2.41
N ARG A 97 9.46 -19.34 3.19
CA ARG A 97 10.83 -19.49 2.66
C ARG A 97 10.91 -20.55 1.57
N ARG A 98 10.30 -21.72 1.79
CA ARG A 98 10.27 -22.78 0.77
C ARG A 98 9.60 -22.30 -0.52
N LEU A 99 8.43 -21.67 -0.41
CA LEU A 99 7.70 -21.18 -1.58
C LEU A 99 8.47 -20.05 -2.30
N TRP A 100 9.13 -19.16 -1.57
CA TRP A 100 9.98 -18.13 -2.18
C TRP A 100 11.19 -18.73 -2.91
N GLN A 101 11.82 -19.76 -2.34
CA GLN A 101 12.88 -20.52 -3.02
C GLN A 101 12.35 -21.22 -4.28
N ASP A 102 11.15 -21.81 -4.22
CA ASP A 102 10.48 -22.42 -5.37
C ASP A 102 10.14 -21.38 -6.46
N CYS A 103 9.88 -20.12 -6.08
CA CYS A 103 9.78 -18.97 -6.99
C CYS A 103 11.15 -18.47 -7.52
N GLY A 104 12.27 -19.06 -7.11
CA GLY A 104 13.61 -18.60 -7.45
C GLY A 104 14.07 -17.35 -6.69
N ILE A 105 13.33 -16.90 -5.69
CA ILE A 105 13.65 -15.74 -4.85
C ILE A 105 14.60 -16.17 -3.73
N GLN A 106 15.75 -15.53 -3.67
CA GLN A 106 16.71 -15.75 -2.59
C GLN A 106 16.15 -15.18 -1.29
N VAL A 107 16.11 -16.01 -0.25
CA VAL A 107 15.69 -15.64 1.11
C VAL A 107 16.74 -16.15 2.10
N PRO A 108 17.06 -15.39 3.17
CA PRO A 108 18.00 -15.86 4.19
C PRO A 108 17.52 -17.14 4.86
N GLU A 109 18.41 -17.86 5.55
CA GLU A 109 18.01 -18.97 6.43
C GLU A 109 17.38 -18.42 7.73
N GLY A 110 16.59 -19.26 8.41
CA GLY A 110 16.03 -18.95 9.73
C GLY A 110 14.59 -19.40 9.93
N GLU A 111 14.15 -19.39 11.19
CA GLU A 111 12.80 -19.86 11.61
C GLU A 111 11.79 -18.72 11.81
N GLY A 112 12.28 -17.50 12.02
CA GLY A 112 11.47 -16.30 12.21
C GLY A 112 11.13 -15.57 10.91
N PRO A 113 10.52 -14.37 11.03
CA PRO A 113 10.23 -13.49 9.90
C PRO A 113 11.41 -13.35 8.96
N ILE A 114 11.12 -13.24 7.67
CA ILE A 114 12.12 -12.84 6.69
C ILE A 114 12.43 -11.37 6.96
N ASP A 115 13.70 -11.02 7.17
CA ASP A 115 14.12 -9.64 7.40
C ASP A 115 15.44 -9.42 6.64
N ALA A 116 15.31 -8.89 5.42
CA ALA A 116 16.41 -8.56 4.53
C ALA A 116 16.01 -7.41 3.59
N ASP A 117 17.00 -6.70 3.05
CA ASP A 117 16.74 -5.57 2.15
C ASP A 117 16.45 -6.06 0.72
N TYR A 118 15.21 -5.87 0.27
CA TYR A 118 14.78 -6.13 -1.12
C TYR A 118 14.64 -4.84 -1.93
N GLY A 119 15.22 -3.74 -1.45
CA GLY A 119 15.27 -2.44 -2.11
C GLY A 119 14.04 -1.56 -1.88
N VAL A 120 14.15 -0.34 -2.42
CA VAL A 120 13.06 0.64 -2.41
C VAL A 120 12.10 0.36 -3.56
N ALA A 121 10.81 0.55 -3.28
CA ALA A 121 9.72 0.50 -4.25
C ALA A 121 8.66 1.55 -3.87
N VAL A 122 7.58 1.61 -4.63
CA VAL A 122 6.39 2.40 -4.31
C VAL A 122 5.23 1.46 -4.08
N VAL A 123 4.39 1.78 -3.10
CA VAL A 123 3.09 1.14 -2.90
C VAL A 123 1.97 2.14 -3.13
N ARG A 124 0.94 1.69 -3.86
CA ARG A 124 -0.36 2.34 -3.92
C ARG A 124 -1.20 1.85 -2.74
N LEU A 125 -1.38 2.70 -1.75
CA LEU A 125 -2.21 2.45 -0.57
C LEU A 125 -3.68 2.48 -0.96
N ASN A 126 -4.46 1.57 -0.37
CA ASN A 126 -5.89 1.44 -0.65
C ASN A 126 -6.23 1.56 -2.16
N PRO A 127 -5.70 0.69 -3.03
CA PRO A 127 -5.92 0.75 -4.48
C PRO A 127 -7.41 0.64 -4.88
N TRP A 128 -8.28 0.21 -3.97
CA TRP A 128 -9.74 0.21 -4.11
C TRP A 128 -10.41 1.55 -3.76
N SER A 129 -9.64 2.58 -3.40
CA SER A 129 -10.15 3.88 -2.94
C SER A 129 -9.22 5.01 -3.42
N GLY A 130 -8.62 5.78 -2.51
CA GLY A 130 -7.85 6.99 -2.84
C GLY A 130 -6.53 6.75 -3.58
N GLY A 131 -5.96 5.54 -3.53
CA GLY A 131 -4.80 5.18 -4.34
C GLY A 131 -3.53 6.02 -4.09
N GLU A 132 -3.32 6.53 -2.87
CA GLU A 132 -2.13 7.31 -2.52
C GLU A 132 -0.86 6.49 -2.78
N THR A 133 0.13 7.06 -3.48
CA THR A 133 1.38 6.36 -3.80
C THR A 133 2.55 6.88 -2.97
N VAL A 134 3.09 6.00 -2.13
CA VAL A 134 4.19 6.29 -1.20
C VAL A 134 5.38 5.37 -1.43
N PHE A 135 6.59 5.86 -1.19
CA PHE A 135 7.79 5.05 -1.17
C PHE A 135 7.81 4.13 0.06
N MET A 136 8.39 2.95 -0.15
CA MET A 136 8.53 1.91 0.86
C MET A 136 9.89 1.22 0.72
N ARG A 137 10.38 0.65 1.83
CA ARG A 137 11.52 -0.28 1.85
C ARG A 137 11.00 -1.69 2.01
N ARG A 138 11.26 -2.57 1.03
CA ARG A 138 10.90 -3.98 1.12
C ARG A 138 11.83 -4.69 2.10
N ILE A 139 11.24 -5.24 3.17
CA ILE A 139 11.94 -5.96 4.25
C ILE A 139 11.87 -7.48 4.08
N ASP A 140 11.02 -7.94 3.16
CA ASP A 140 11.09 -9.25 2.55
C ASP A 140 10.52 -9.18 1.10
N PRO A 141 10.29 -10.29 0.37
CA PRO A 141 9.76 -10.23 -0.99
C PRO A 141 8.46 -9.43 -1.17
N VAL A 142 7.59 -9.37 -0.14
CA VAL A 142 6.23 -8.80 -0.25
C VAL A 142 5.77 -7.97 0.95
N ARG A 143 6.53 -7.93 2.06
CA ARG A 143 6.35 -6.99 3.17
C ARG A 143 7.28 -5.80 3.00
N ALA A 144 6.75 -4.62 3.26
CA ALA A 144 7.51 -3.39 3.14
C ALA A 144 7.10 -2.37 4.20
N ARG A 145 8.09 -1.59 4.66
CA ARG A 145 7.90 -0.50 5.60
C ARG A 145 7.74 0.82 4.86
N LEU A 146 6.71 1.58 5.19
CA LEU A 146 6.45 2.89 4.56
C LEU A 146 7.53 3.91 4.95
N LEU A 147 8.01 4.69 3.96
CA LEU A 147 9.08 5.68 4.12
C LEU A 147 8.57 7.13 4.07
N ASN A 148 7.40 7.38 3.51
CA ASN A 148 6.73 8.68 3.55
C ASN A 148 5.80 8.78 4.76
N VAL A 149 5.38 10.01 5.08
CA VAL A 149 4.22 10.26 5.93
C VAL A 149 2.98 10.22 5.02
N PRO A 150 2.12 9.18 5.10
CA PRO A 150 0.89 9.14 4.32
C PRO A 150 -0.09 10.22 4.78
N LEU A 151 -1.00 10.60 3.89
CA LEU A 151 -2.13 11.44 4.27
C LEU A 151 -3.00 10.72 5.31
N PRO A 152 -3.53 11.43 6.34
CA PRO A 152 -4.40 10.81 7.36
C PRO A 152 -5.57 10.04 6.77
N GLU A 153 -6.12 10.51 5.66
CA GLU A 153 -7.27 9.93 4.95
C GLU A 153 -6.99 8.53 4.38
N SER A 154 -5.72 8.13 4.24
CA SER A 154 -5.35 6.76 3.88
C SER A 154 -5.54 5.76 5.02
N GLY A 155 -5.66 6.23 6.27
CA GLY A 155 -5.65 5.40 7.47
C GLY A 155 -4.30 4.73 7.79
N HIS A 156 -3.25 5.07 7.03
CA HIS A 156 -1.88 4.57 7.20
C HIS A 156 -0.99 5.58 7.92
N ARG A 157 0.12 5.08 8.45
CA ARG A 157 1.13 5.85 9.19
C ARG A 157 2.51 5.64 8.62
N PHE A 158 3.37 6.64 8.81
CA PHE A 158 4.80 6.47 8.59
C PHE A 158 5.31 5.26 9.38
N GLY A 159 6.07 4.39 8.70
CA GLY A 159 6.63 3.18 9.31
C GLY A 159 5.66 1.99 9.42
N ASP A 160 4.40 2.11 8.97
CA ASP A 160 3.51 0.95 8.85
C ASP A 160 4.20 -0.14 8.00
N VAL A 161 3.95 -1.41 8.33
CA VAL A 161 4.36 -2.53 7.47
C VAL A 161 3.15 -3.01 6.70
N VAL A 162 3.24 -2.90 5.38
CA VAL A 162 2.20 -3.36 4.45
C VAL A 162 2.67 -4.60 3.71
N LEU A 163 1.70 -5.44 3.34
CA LEU A 163 1.82 -6.48 2.35
C LEU A 163 1.47 -5.88 0.99
N HIS A 164 2.30 -6.10 -0.01
CA HIS A 164 2.04 -5.68 -1.38
C HIS A 164 1.99 -6.88 -2.33
N ASP A 165 1.38 -6.69 -3.50
CA ASP A 165 1.34 -7.70 -4.55
C ASP A 165 2.71 -7.88 -5.23
N GLY A 166 2.96 -9.02 -5.87
CA GLY A 166 4.12 -9.24 -6.72
C GLY A 166 3.98 -8.61 -8.12
N ALA A 167 2.75 -8.31 -8.55
CA ALA A 167 2.49 -7.70 -9.85
C ALA A 167 2.85 -6.21 -9.87
N VAL A 168 3.77 -5.84 -10.77
CA VAL A 168 4.12 -4.42 -11.01
C VAL A 168 2.99 -3.75 -11.78
N THR A 169 2.51 -2.62 -11.26
CA THR A 169 1.42 -1.83 -11.85
C THR A 169 1.88 -0.50 -12.43
N GLY A 170 3.16 -0.17 -12.28
CA GLY A 170 3.76 1.07 -12.76
C GLY A 170 5.20 1.22 -12.30
N HIS A 171 5.80 2.37 -12.62
CA HIS A 171 7.13 2.75 -12.16
C HIS A 171 7.13 4.22 -11.73
N ARG A 172 8.03 4.58 -10.82
CA ARG A 172 8.24 5.96 -10.37
C ARG A 172 9.74 6.21 -10.18
N HIS A 173 10.20 7.39 -10.55
CA HIS A 173 11.57 7.82 -10.27
C HIS A 173 11.76 8.19 -8.79
N ASP A 174 12.73 7.57 -8.11
CA ASP A 174 13.09 7.87 -6.71
C ASP A 174 14.12 9.00 -6.55
N GLY A 175 14.57 9.57 -7.67
CA GLY A 175 15.64 10.57 -7.74
C GLY A 175 16.97 10.01 -8.24
N GLN A 176 17.16 8.69 -8.21
CA GLN A 176 18.34 7.99 -8.72
C GLN A 176 17.99 7.02 -9.85
N ARG A 177 16.83 6.35 -9.76
CA ARG A 177 16.38 5.35 -10.72
C ARG A 177 14.86 5.21 -10.73
N GLU A 178 14.36 4.53 -11.76
CA GLU A 178 12.99 4.01 -11.77
C GLU A 178 12.85 2.84 -10.79
N VAL A 179 11.86 2.91 -9.91
CA VAL A 179 11.48 1.84 -8.98
C VAL A 179 10.06 1.36 -9.25
N PRO A 180 9.74 0.08 -9.03
CA PRO A 180 8.42 -0.48 -9.32
C PRO A 180 7.34 0.03 -8.37
N VAL A 181 6.12 0.16 -8.89
CA VAL A 181 4.89 0.46 -8.13
C VAL A 181 4.08 -0.82 -7.98
N PHE A 182 3.77 -1.19 -6.73
CA PHE A 182 2.92 -2.31 -6.38
C PHE A 182 1.61 -1.83 -5.75
N ASN A 183 0.57 -2.66 -5.83
CA ASN A 183 -0.65 -2.44 -5.07
C ASN A 183 -0.50 -2.99 -3.65
N GLU A 184 -0.98 -2.23 -2.67
CA GLU A 184 -1.18 -2.72 -1.32
C GLU A 184 -2.24 -3.85 -1.32
N LEU A 185 -1.96 -4.91 -0.57
CA LEU A 185 -2.94 -5.95 -0.24
C LEU A 185 -3.51 -5.73 1.16
N GLN A 186 -2.66 -5.43 2.15
CA GLN A 186 -3.07 -5.28 3.55
C GLN A 186 -1.99 -4.59 4.39
N ARG A 187 -2.37 -3.72 5.33
CA ARG A 187 -1.51 -3.39 6.48
C ARG A 187 -1.40 -4.56 7.47
N ILE A 188 -0.19 -5.10 7.64
CA ILE A 188 0.10 -6.21 8.58
C ILE A 188 0.56 -5.69 9.95
N GLU A 189 1.29 -4.58 9.99
CA GLU A 189 1.76 -3.97 11.24
C GLU A 189 1.46 -2.47 11.24
N ARG A 190 0.80 -2.00 12.31
CA ARG A 190 0.58 -0.58 12.53
C ARG A 190 1.76 -0.01 13.30
N SER A 191 2.32 1.07 12.80
CA SER A 191 3.34 1.89 13.43
C SER A 191 2.80 2.62 14.66
N GLU A 192 3.68 2.84 15.62
CA GLU A 192 3.40 3.61 16.84
C GLU A 192 3.27 5.12 16.59
N PHE A 193 3.75 5.61 15.45
CA PHE A 193 3.67 7.03 15.09
C PHE A 193 2.26 7.43 14.65
N GLN A 194 1.79 8.58 15.13
CA GLN A 194 0.61 9.28 14.61
C GLN A 194 1.05 10.27 13.52
N THR A 195 0.12 10.59 12.61
CA THR A 195 0.33 11.62 11.59
C THR A 195 -0.24 12.95 12.08
N PHE A 196 0.64 13.94 12.23
CA PHE A 196 0.27 15.33 12.49
C PHE A 196 0.42 16.15 11.21
N VAL A 197 -0.50 17.08 11.00
CA VAL A 197 -0.48 18.03 9.88
C VAL A 197 -0.04 19.39 10.41
N GLY A 198 1.17 19.80 10.06
CA GLY A 198 1.73 21.08 10.45
C GLY A 198 1.53 22.13 9.36
N PHE A 199 0.99 23.29 9.73
CA PHE A 199 0.90 24.44 8.86
C PHE A 199 1.86 25.51 9.37
N VAL A 200 2.87 25.84 8.56
CA VAL A 200 3.90 26.82 8.94
C VAL A 200 4.09 27.87 7.86
N ASP A 201 4.71 28.98 8.22
CA ASP A 201 5.11 30.07 7.32
C ASP A 201 6.60 30.34 7.51
N CYS A 202 7.36 30.35 6.42
CA CYS A 202 8.76 30.73 6.43
C CYS A 202 9.20 31.43 5.14
N GLY A 203 10.10 32.40 5.28
CA GLY A 203 10.51 33.27 4.18
C GLY A 203 11.53 32.67 3.23
N SER A 204 12.16 31.54 3.57
CA SER A 204 13.27 31.00 2.79
C SER A 204 13.34 29.47 2.80
N ARG A 205 14.01 28.93 1.78
CA ARG A 205 14.33 27.50 1.69
C ARG A 205 15.23 27.03 2.82
N ASP A 206 16.14 27.88 3.27
CA ASP A 206 17.05 27.56 4.38
C ASP A 206 16.28 27.37 5.69
N ASP A 207 15.19 28.11 5.90
CA ASP A 207 14.32 27.92 7.06
C ASP A 207 13.62 26.56 7.02
N LEU A 208 13.13 26.13 5.86
CA LEU A 208 12.52 24.80 5.71
C LEU A 208 13.56 23.69 5.88
N LEU A 209 14.75 23.83 5.30
CA LEU A 209 15.84 22.87 5.48
C LEU A 209 16.24 22.74 6.95
N ALA A 210 16.28 23.85 7.70
CA ALA A 210 16.52 23.83 9.13
C ALA A 210 15.43 23.05 9.90
N LEU A 211 14.17 23.15 9.47
CA LEU A 211 13.09 22.35 10.06
C LEU A 211 13.19 20.87 9.70
N GLN A 212 13.51 20.53 8.45
CA GLN A 212 13.67 19.14 7.99
C GLN A 212 14.88 18.45 8.64
N GLN A 213 15.90 19.21 9.03
CA GLN A 213 17.08 18.71 9.76
C GLN A 213 16.90 18.74 11.28
N ALA A 214 15.85 19.39 11.78
CA ALA A 214 15.58 19.44 13.21
C ALA A 214 15.15 18.06 13.71
N SER A 215 15.54 17.75 14.94
CA SER A 215 15.15 16.52 15.63
C SER A 215 14.59 16.87 16.99
N ALA A 216 13.59 16.10 17.41
CA ALA A 216 13.03 16.16 18.75
C ALA A 216 12.74 14.73 19.21
N PRO A 217 12.93 14.41 20.51
CA PRO A 217 12.46 13.15 21.05
C PRO A 217 10.99 12.98 20.71
N GLY A 218 10.63 11.80 20.22
CA GLY A 218 9.26 11.48 19.86
C GLY A 218 8.82 11.88 18.44
N VAL A 219 9.67 12.55 17.65
CA VAL A 219 9.41 12.80 16.21
C VAL A 219 10.33 11.93 15.35
N ALA A 220 9.75 11.13 14.47
CA ALA A 220 10.47 10.22 13.60
C ALA A 220 10.81 10.83 12.24
N TYR A 221 9.86 11.54 11.64
CA TYR A 221 10.03 12.07 10.30
C TYR A 221 9.11 13.26 10.02
N LEU A 222 9.56 14.15 9.14
CA LEU A 222 8.83 15.32 8.69
C LEU A 222 8.96 15.44 7.17
N GLU A 223 7.82 15.54 6.50
CA GLU A 223 7.72 15.61 5.05
C GLU A 223 7.06 16.92 4.62
N ASP A 224 7.62 17.59 3.60
CA ASP A 224 6.99 18.77 2.99
C ASP A 224 6.00 18.34 1.91
N TRP A 225 4.71 18.51 2.20
CA TRP A 225 3.60 18.23 1.30
C TRP A 225 3.25 19.38 0.36
N THR A 226 3.90 20.53 0.49
CA THR A 226 3.52 21.78 -0.21
C THR A 226 3.42 21.64 -1.74
N HIS A 227 4.23 20.76 -2.34
CA HIS A 227 4.25 20.55 -3.79
C HIS A 227 3.80 19.14 -4.22
N SER A 228 3.85 18.16 -3.32
CA SER A 228 3.55 16.75 -3.61
C SER A 228 2.07 16.41 -3.48
N VAL A 229 1.29 17.19 -2.72
CA VAL A 229 -0.16 16.98 -2.55
C VAL A 229 -0.94 18.02 -3.35
N ARG A 230 -1.70 17.58 -4.38
CA ARG A 230 -2.41 18.46 -5.32
C ARG A 230 -3.94 18.36 -5.28
N HIS A 231 -4.52 17.46 -4.50
CA HIS A 231 -5.97 17.29 -4.44
C HIS A 231 -6.60 18.13 -3.34
N TYR A 232 -7.35 19.15 -3.74
CA TYR A 232 -7.99 20.15 -2.88
C TYR A 232 -7.01 20.93 -1.99
N CYS A 233 -7.33 22.17 -1.62
CA CYS A 233 -6.46 22.91 -0.71
C CYS A 233 -6.50 22.26 0.68
N ILE A 234 -5.41 21.62 1.10
CA ILE A 234 -5.31 20.95 2.40
C ILE A 234 -5.51 21.94 3.56
N ARG A 235 -5.11 23.21 3.45
CA ARG A 235 -5.40 24.21 4.48
C ARG A 235 -6.91 24.46 4.63
N CYS A 236 -7.68 24.48 3.53
CA CYS A 236 -9.14 24.58 3.58
C CYS A 236 -9.79 23.37 4.24
N SER A 237 -9.36 22.15 3.91
CA SER A 237 -9.95 20.93 4.49
C SER A 237 -9.68 20.79 5.99
N TYR A 238 -8.64 21.46 6.49
CA TYR A 238 -8.31 21.57 7.91
C TYR A 238 -8.74 22.90 8.54
N GLY A 239 -9.51 23.74 7.83
CA GLY A 239 -10.03 25.00 8.37
C GLY A 239 -8.96 26.06 8.71
N THR A 240 -7.73 25.88 8.22
CA THR A 240 -6.60 26.77 8.49
C THR A 240 -6.64 27.99 7.55
N PRO A 241 -6.66 29.23 8.07
CA PRO A 241 -6.62 30.44 7.24
C PRO A 241 -5.38 30.48 6.35
N HIS A 242 -5.56 30.84 5.08
CA HIS A 242 -4.46 30.96 4.11
C HIS A 242 -4.85 31.91 2.97
N ARG A 243 -3.86 32.31 2.17
CA ARG A 243 -4.12 33.10 0.95
C ARG A 243 -4.06 32.16 -0.26
N HIS A 244 -5.07 32.25 -1.12
CA HIS A 244 -4.98 31.67 -2.46
C HIS A 244 -4.07 32.57 -3.29
N GLU A 245 -2.78 32.27 -3.33
CA GLU A 245 -1.90 32.85 -4.35
C GLU A 245 -2.32 32.24 -5.68
N ASN A 246 -2.74 33.08 -6.65
CA ASN A 246 -2.91 32.64 -8.04
C ASN A 246 -1.64 31.93 -8.46
N ASP A 247 -1.76 30.73 -9.01
CA ASP A 247 -0.66 29.82 -9.36
C ASP A 247 0.58 30.57 -9.85
N GLY A 248 1.47 30.92 -8.92
CA GLY A 248 2.74 31.56 -9.23
C GLY A 248 3.54 30.64 -10.15
N HIS A 249 4.44 31.23 -10.94
CA HIS A 249 5.26 30.46 -11.87
C HIS A 249 5.98 29.32 -11.13
N ALA A 250 6.04 28.14 -11.77
CA ALA A 250 6.75 26.99 -11.23
C ALA A 250 8.21 27.39 -10.92
N GLY A 251 8.55 27.52 -9.63
CA GLY A 251 9.88 27.95 -9.18
C GLY A 251 9.88 28.99 -8.07
N ASP A 252 8.78 29.74 -7.88
CA ASP A 252 8.70 30.75 -6.83
C ASP A 252 8.54 30.13 -5.43
N TRP A 253 9.22 30.72 -4.45
CA TRP A 253 9.17 30.27 -3.06
C TRP A 253 7.80 30.57 -2.44
N ARG A 254 7.05 29.51 -2.11
CA ARG A 254 5.81 29.60 -1.33
C ARG A 254 6.14 29.73 0.15
N THR A 255 5.75 30.81 0.82
CA THR A 255 6.10 30.97 2.24
C THR A 255 5.28 30.05 3.13
N GLN A 256 4.01 29.83 2.78
CA GLN A 256 3.12 28.88 3.46
C GLN A 256 3.49 27.44 3.10
N ARG A 257 3.78 26.63 4.12
CA ARG A 257 4.16 25.22 4.00
C ARG A 257 3.15 24.30 4.67
N ASN A 258 2.95 23.14 4.09
CA ASN A 258 2.09 22.07 4.62
C ASN A 258 2.98 20.87 4.90
N LEU A 259 2.97 20.38 6.13
CA LEU A 259 3.91 19.36 6.59
C LEU A 259 3.15 18.13 7.08
N GLY A 260 3.58 16.95 6.67
CA GLY A 260 3.25 15.70 7.34
C GLY A 260 4.31 15.38 8.37
N ILE A 261 3.93 15.16 9.63
CA ILE A 261 4.86 14.92 10.73
C ILE A 261 4.50 13.62 11.42
N ALA A 262 5.40 12.64 11.40
CA ALA A 262 5.27 11.39 12.11
C ALA A 262 5.84 11.50 13.52
N ALA A 263 4.98 11.41 14.53
CA ALA A 263 5.37 11.56 15.93
C ALA A 263 4.52 10.72 16.88
N HIS A 264 5.02 10.40 18.08
CA HIS A 264 4.24 9.66 19.08
C HIS A 264 3.10 10.49 19.66
N ASP A 265 3.33 11.79 19.85
CA ASP A 265 2.39 12.69 20.51
C ASP A 265 2.52 14.15 20.02
N ARG A 266 1.51 14.95 20.34
CA ARG A 266 1.41 16.35 19.93
C ARG A 266 2.47 17.23 20.60
N GLU A 267 2.81 16.93 21.85
CA GLU A 267 3.77 17.71 22.63
C GLU A 267 5.16 17.69 21.98
N SER A 268 5.56 16.54 21.45
CA SER A 268 6.81 16.37 20.70
C SER A 268 6.85 17.24 19.43
N VAL A 269 5.72 17.31 18.71
CA VAL A 269 5.58 18.17 17.51
C VAL A 269 5.60 19.64 17.88
N GLU A 270 4.89 20.04 18.93
CA GLU A 270 4.87 21.42 19.43
C GLU A 270 6.28 21.87 19.84
N LYS A 271 7.03 21.05 20.58
CA LYS A 271 8.42 21.33 20.96
C LYS A 271 9.33 21.50 19.75
N LEU A 272 9.23 20.61 18.76
CA LEU A 272 10.01 20.68 17.53
C LEU A 272 9.75 21.99 16.80
N LEU A 273 8.48 22.30 16.55
CA LEU A 273 8.10 23.48 15.79
C LEU A 273 8.40 24.78 16.55
N GLN A 274 8.23 24.80 17.87
CA GLN A 274 8.56 25.97 18.68
C GLN A 274 10.06 26.25 18.67
N ALA A 275 10.91 25.22 18.83
CA ALA A 275 12.36 25.39 18.74
C ALA A 275 12.80 25.91 17.36
N TRP A 276 12.12 25.47 16.29
CA TRP A 276 12.35 25.99 14.94
C TRP A 276 11.97 27.47 14.81
N VAL A 277 10.82 27.90 15.37
CA VAL A 277 10.39 29.30 15.41
C VAL A 277 11.41 30.17 16.15
N ASP A 278 11.84 29.74 17.33
CA ASP A 278 12.80 30.49 18.16
C ASP A 278 14.17 30.64 17.47
N GLY A 279 14.50 29.71 16.56
CA GLY A 279 15.76 29.68 15.82
C GLY A 279 15.84 30.60 14.60
N GLY A 280 14.78 31.34 14.22
CA GLY A 280 14.84 32.22 13.06
C GLY A 280 13.72 33.25 12.95
N ARG A 281 14.06 34.47 12.52
CA ARG A 281 13.08 35.55 12.33
C ARG A 281 12.13 35.24 11.18
N GLY A 282 10.84 35.51 11.37
CA GLY A 282 9.82 35.34 10.34
C GLY A 282 9.29 33.91 10.17
N ARG A 283 9.76 32.96 10.99
CA ARG A 283 9.18 31.62 11.11
C ARG A 283 7.93 31.67 11.96
N ARG A 284 6.85 31.02 11.53
CA ARG A 284 5.58 30.98 12.27
C ARG A 284 4.91 29.63 12.13
N ILE A 285 4.23 29.20 13.19
CA ILE A 285 3.29 28.10 13.18
C ILE A 285 1.90 28.69 13.02
N ASP A 286 1.17 28.29 11.99
CA ASP A 286 -0.22 28.68 11.77
C ASP A 286 -1.17 27.72 12.50
N ALA A 287 -0.93 26.41 12.42
CA ALA A 287 -1.72 25.38 13.09
C ALA A 287 -0.99 24.02 13.14
N ILE A 288 -1.42 23.15 14.06
CA ILE A 288 -1.01 21.75 14.18
C ILE A 288 -2.27 20.93 14.33
N GLU A 289 -2.58 20.08 13.36
CA GLU A 289 -3.79 19.28 13.34
C GLU A 289 -3.47 17.79 13.44
N THR A 290 -4.42 17.01 13.92
CA THR A 290 -4.32 15.54 13.96
C THR A 290 -5.67 14.97 13.62
N ARG A 291 -5.69 13.99 12.71
CA ARG A 291 -6.88 13.20 12.37
C ARG A 291 -6.47 11.75 12.28
N GLU A 292 -7.25 10.88 12.90
CA GLU A 292 -7.14 9.44 12.70
C GLU A 292 -8.33 9.00 11.86
N CYS A 293 -8.04 8.42 10.70
CA CYS A 293 -9.04 7.82 9.83
C CYS A 293 -8.82 6.30 9.81
N ASP A 294 -9.91 5.56 9.71
CA ASP A 294 -9.83 4.11 9.48
C ASP A 294 -9.40 3.83 8.03
N ILE A 295 -8.79 2.66 7.82
CA ILE A 295 -8.52 2.17 6.46
C ILE A 295 -9.88 1.97 5.76
N PRO A 296 -10.09 2.58 4.57
CA PRO A 296 -11.35 2.42 3.85
C PRO A 296 -11.59 0.95 3.50
N ALA A 297 -12.82 0.48 3.69
CA ALA A 297 -13.19 -0.86 3.27
C ALA A 297 -13.13 -1.00 1.75
N ALA A 298 -12.69 -2.17 1.27
CA ALA A 298 -12.80 -2.51 -0.14
C ALA A 298 -14.25 -2.90 -0.44
N GLU A 299 -14.85 -2.28 -1.45
CA GLU A 299 -16.16 -2.64 -1.96
C GLU A 299 -16.03 -3.74 -3.02
N ASP A 300 -17.00 -4.66 -3.05
CA ASP A 300 -17.06 -5.71 -4.06
C ASP A 300 -17.49 -5.11 -5.41
N GLY A 301 -17.06 -5.73 -6.52
CA GLY A 301 -17.40 -5.26 -7.87
C GLY A 301 -16.42 -4.23 -8.46
N GLN A 302 -15.19 -4.20 -7.95
CA GLN A 302 -14.09 -3.44 -8.56
C GLN A 302 -12.81 -4.28 -8.61
N ALA A 303 -12.26 -4.46 -9.81
CA ALA A 303 -11.01 -5.19 -10.04
C ALA A 303 -9.77 -4.29 -9.80
N TRP A 304 -9.64 -3.77 -8.57
CA TRP A 304 -8.62 -2.80 -8.15
C TRP A 304 -7.16 -3.28 -8.28
N TRP A 305 -6.95 -4.59 -8.42
CA TRP A 305 -5.62 -5.17 -8.60
C TRP A 305 -5.07 -5.01 -10.01
N ASN A 306 -5.92 -4.65 -10.99
CA ASN A 306 -5.45 -4.34 -12.33
C ASN A 306 -4.70 -3.02 -12.31
N ALA A 307 -3.64 -2.91 -13.12
CA ALA A 307 -3.05 -1.61 -13.39
C ALA A 307 -4.13 -0.72 -14.02
N GLU A 308 -4.32 0.48 -13.48
CA GLU A 308 -5.06 1.49 -14.23
C GLU A 308 -4.38 1.64 -15.60
N PRO A 309 -5.13 1.66 -16.71
CA PRO A 309 -4.53 2.04 -17.98
C PRO A 309 -3.91 3.42 -17.78
N PRO A 310 -2.67 3.67 -18.27
CA PRO A 310 -2.06 4.98 -18.14
C PRO A 310 -3.05 6.05 -18.66
N GLU A 311 -3.28 7.08 -17.84
CA GLU A 311 -4.07 8.25 -18.24
C GLU A 311 -3.57 8.72 -19.62
N ARG A 312 -4.50 8.86 -20.57
CA ARG A 312 -4.20 9.37 -21.91
C ARG A 312 -3.96 10.88 -21.90
#